data_AF-A0A0R3CDU0-F1
#
_entry.id   AF-A0A0R3CDU0-F1
#
_cell.length_a   1.000
_cell.length_b   1.000
_cell.length_c   1.000
_cell.angle_alpha   90.00
_cell.angle_beta   90.00
_cell.angle_gamma   90.00
#
_symmetry.space_group_name_H-M   'P 1'
#
loop_
_entity.id
_entity.type
_entity.pdbx_description
1 polymer ?
#
loop_
_entity_poly.entity_id
_entity_poly.type
_entity_poly.pdbx_seq_one_letter_code
_entity_poly.pdbx_strand_id
1 'polypeptide(L)' 'MDDERKSSKAGKRAAEGLREAASKEEEKTESKMGQDLAKGADRFEERSKSSDGRSAGEKQED' A
#
# COMPACT_ATOMS: atom_id res chain seq x y z
N MET A 1 25.81 15.28 -8.57
CA MET A 1 25.47 14.11 -7.72
C MET A 1 24.42 13.37 -8.51
N ASP A 2 24.88 12.64 -9.53
CA ASP A 2 24.03 12.13 -10.59
C ASP A 2 24.18 10.62 -10.62
N ASP A 3 23.81 10.00 -9.49
CA ASP A 3 23.52 8.57 -9.44
C ASP A 3 22.10 8.40 -10.00
N GLU A 4 21.99 8.61 -11.30
CA GLU A 4 20.84 8.21 -12.10
C GLU A 4 20.72 6.69 -11.91
N ARG A 5 19.86 6.25 -10.98
CA ARG A 5 19.65 4.84 -10.66
C ARG A 5 19.22 4.11 -11.92
N LYS A 6 20.18 3.58 -12.69
CA LYS A 6 19.92 2.87 -13.94
C LYS A 6 19.16 1.60 -13.61
N SER A 7 17.81 1.67 -13.67
CA SER A 7 16.98 0.48 -13.54
C SER A 7 17.40 -0.49 -14.65
N SER A 8 18.06 -1.58 -14.29
CA SER A 8 18.48 -2.58 -15.27
C SER A 8 17.24 -3.27 -15.84
N LYS A 9 17.34 -3.87 -17.04
CA LYS A 9 16.24 -4.69 -17.59
C LYS A 9 15.82 -5.80 -16.62
N ALA A 10 16.78 -6.36 -15.89
CA ALA A 10 16.51 -7.32 -14.81
C ALA A 10 15.71 -6.69 -13.65
N GLY A 11 16.09 -5.49 -13.21
CA GLY A 11 15.36 -4.76 -12.17
C GLY A 11 13.91 -4.43 -12.56
N LYS A 12 13.66 -4.05 -13.82
CA LYS A 12 12.29 -3.82 -14.31
C LYS A 12 11.44 -5.09 -14.29
N ARG A 13 11.98 -6.22 -14.77
CA ARG A 13 11.29 -7.52 -14.74
C ARG A 13 11.02 -8.00 -13.31
N ALA A 14 11.96 -7.80 -12.41
CA ALA A 14 11.76 -8.14 -11.00
C ALA A 14 10.65 -7.28 -10.38
N ALA A 15 10.63 -5.98 -10.65
CA ALA A 15 9.59 -5.08 -10.16
C ALA A 15 8.20 -5.43 -10.73
N GLU A 16 8.12 -5.82 -12.00
CA GLU A 16 6.89 -6.30 -12.63
C GLU A 16 6.37 -7.57 -11.96
N GLY A 17 7.24 -8.58 -11.77
CA GLY A 17 6.88 -9.81 -11.08
C GLY A 17 6.42 -9.58 -9.63
N LEU A 18 7.05 -8.65 -8.91
CA LEU A 18 6.62 -8.26 -7.57
C LEU A 18 5.24 -7.60 -7.56
N ARG A 19 4.95 -6.74 -8.55
CA ARG A 19 3.63 -6.12 -8.68
C ARG A 19 2.55 -7.15 -8.97
N GLU A 20 2.80 -8.06 -9.90
CA GLU A 20 1.85 -9.12 -10.24
C GLU A 20 1.56 -10.04 -9.05
N ALA A 21 2.60 -10.44 -8.30
CA ALA A 21 2.45 -11.26 -7.10
C ALA A 21 1.63 -10.54 -6.02
N ALA A 22 1.90 -9.26 -5.78
CA ALA A 22 1.16 -8.45 -4.83
C ALA A 22 -0.32 -8.32 -5.23
N SER A 23 -0.62 -8.08 -6.50
CA SER A 23 -2.01 -7.99 -6.99
C SER A 23 -2.78 -9.30 -6.78
N LYS A 24 -2.16 -10.46 -7.03
CA LYS A 24 -2.79 -11.77 -6.79
C LYS A 24 -3.08 -12.02 -5.32
N GLU A 25 -2.17 -11.62 -4.44
CA GLU A 25 -2.36 -11.76 -2.99
C GLU A 25 -3.44 -10.81 -2.46
N GLU A 26 -3.48 -9.59 -2.97
CA GLU A 26 -4.51 -8.59 -2.68
C GLU A 26 -5.90 -9.12 -3.06
N GLU A 27 -6.10 -9.58 -4.29
CA GLU A 27 -7.38 -10.15 -4.76
C GLU A 27 -7.84 -11.34 -3.89
N LYS A 28 -6.90 -12.24 -3.53
CA LYS A 28 -7.18 -13.36 -2.63
C LYS A 28 -7.61 -12.89 -1.24
N THR A 29 -7.02 -11.81 -0.74
CA THR A 29 -7.33 -11.27 0.58
C THR A 29 -8.69 -10.58 0.57
N GLU A 30 -8.96 -9.76 -0.44
CA GLU A 30 -10.25 -9.09 -0.64
C GLU A 30 -11.39 -10.12 -0.78
N SER A 31 -11.18 -11.18 -1.58
CA SER A 31 -12.14 -12.28 -1.69
C SER A 31 -12.42 -12.98 -0.37
N LYS A 32 -11.40 -13.18 0.49
CA LYS A 32 -11.58 -13.80 1.82
C LYS A 32 -12.30 -12.88 2.81
N MET A 33 -12.04 -11.59 2.75
CA MET A 33 -12.68 -10.60 3.61
C MET A 33 -14.10 -10.28 3.16
N GLY A 34 -14.44 -10.54 1.89
CA GLY A 34 -15.72 -10.18 1.28
C GLY A 34 -15.86 -8.69 0.99
N GLN A 35 -14.76 -7.93 1.01
CA GLN A 35 -14.70 -6.51 0.73
C GLN A 35 -13.31 -6.12 0.20
N ASP A 36 -13.25 -5.05 -0.58
CA ASP A 36 -12.01 -4.50 -1.11
C ASP A 36 -11.15 -3.90 0.01
N LEU A 37 -9.82 -3.96 -0.13
CA LEU A 37 -8.89 -3.39 0.82
C LEU A 37 -8.88 -1.86 0.67
N ALA A 38 -8.89 -1.15 1.80
CA ALA A 38 -8.64 0.28 1.81
C ALA A 38 -7.23 0.56 1.25
N LYS A 39 -7.13 1.54 0.35
CA LYS A 39 -5.89 1.91 -0.37
C LYS A 39 -5.65 3.41 -0.27
N GLY A 40 -4.39 3.82 -0.40
CA GLY A 40 -4.02 5.24 -0.40
C GLY A 40 -4.47 5.97 0.87
N ALA A 41 -5.23 7.06 0.69
CA ALA A 41 -5.73 7.90 1.77
C ALA A 41 -6.68 7.14 2.70
N ASP A 42 -7.55 6.28 2.17
CA ASP A 42 -8.50 5.51 2.97
C ASP A 42 -7.78 4.54 3.91
N ARG A 43 -6.70 3.90 3.42
CA ARG A 43 -5.85 3.04 4.27
C ARG A 43 -5.17 3.83 5.38
N PHE A 44 -4.71 5.03 5.06
CA PHE A 44 -4.05 5.90 6.03
C PHE A 44 -5.02 6.34 7.14
N GLU A 45 -6.26 6.66 6.76
CA GLU A 45 -7.32 7.01 7.68
C GLU A 45 -7.73 5.81 8.56
N GLU A 46 -7.91 4.63 7.97
CA GLU A 46 -8.20 3.39 8.70
C GLU A 46 -7.10 3.07 9.72
N ARG A 47 -5.83 3.15 9.30
CA ARG A 47 -4.67 2.94 10.16
C ARG A 47 -4.58 3.99 11.27
N SER A 48 -4.99 5.23 11.00
CA SER A 48 -4.99 6.27 12.03
C SER A 48 -6.03 5.93 13.10
N LYS A 49 -7.23 5.52 12.69
CA LYS A 49 -8.33 5.12 13.57
C LYS A 49 -8.09 3.80 14.31
N SER A 50 -7.22 2.93 13.82
CA SER A 50 -7.03 1.60 14.40
C SER A 50 -6.49 1.60 15.84
N SER A 51 -5.86 2.71 16.27
CA SER A 51 -5.26 2.80 17.62
C SER A 51 -6.24 3.28 18.69
N ASP A 52 -7.00 4.33 18.38
CA ASP A 52 -7.79 5.12 19.34
C ASP A 52 -9.11 5.63 18.74
N GLY A 53 -9.46 5.18 17.53
CA GLY A 53 -10.66 5.58 16.81
C GLY A 53 -10.59 6.95 16.14
N ARG A 54 -9.50 7.70 16.28
CA ARG A 54 -9.36 9.08 15.77
C ARG A 54 -8.72 9.13 14.39
N SER A 55 -9.17 10.06 13.55
CA SER A 55 -8.56 10.37 12.25
C SER A 55 -7.16 10.95 12.42
N ALA A 56 -6.38 10.98 11.33
CA ALA A 56 -5.06 11.58 11.36
C ALA A 56 -5.10 13.08 11.71
N GLY A 57 -6.13 13.80 11.23
CA GLY A 57 -6.30 15.23 11.48
C GLY A 57 -6.58 15.52 12.95
N GLU A 58 -7.51 14.77 13.56
CA GLU A 58 -7.86 14.92 14.98
C GLU A 58 -6.63 14.78 15.90
N LYS A 59 -5.70 13.87 15.56
CA LYS A 59 -4.47 13.64 16.35
C LYS A 59 -3.43 14.75 16.25
N GLN A 60 -3.52 15.63 15.24
CA GLN A 60 -2.60 16.74 15.10
C GLN A 60 -2.99 17.94 15.96
N GLU A 61 -4.20 17.93 16.50
CA GLU A 61 -4.76 19.00 17.33
C GLU A 61 -4.66 18.71 18.84
N ASP A 62 -4.23 17.51 19.22
CA ASP A 62 -3.96 17.07 20.61
C ASP A 62 -2.51 17.39 21.05
#